data_AF-A0A7S1HI56-F1
#
_entry.id   AF-A0A7S1HI56-F1
#
_cell.length_a   1.000
_cell.length_b   1.000
_cell.length_c   1.000
_cell.angle_alpha   90.00
_cell.angle_beta   90.00
_cell.angle_gamma   90.00
#
_symmetry.space_group_name_H-M   'P 1'
#
loop_
_entity.id
_entity.type
_entity.pdbx_description
1 polymer ?
#
loop_
_entity_poly.entity_id
_entity_poly.type
_entity_poly.pdbx_seq_one_letter_code
_entity_poly.pdbx_strand_id
1 'polypeptide(L)'
;GGGGPPPPAEEGEEGEAPRVKIPKKAMGKDDPAYVPPLKVPGPLRLPHRAHRQLVQASRLACRARMWTLMLNAGFQASNLVEEYFSRTDADRAYVASGMRSIAEDVLDMIEHVQAEAENRPPPTAALAERQGHSARGGPVAFRFTDGIMYRTVDGNRCNHDRYDPIQVGGLVVSCLRAMVAGGRHVAVLATADRMRRLTAEDAALTERVVLATA
;
A
#
# COMPACT_ATOMS: atom_id res chain seq x y z
N GLY A 1 35.59 59.61 24.85
CA GLY A 1 35.61 58.59 23.79
C GLY A 1 35.37 57.24 24.42
N GLY A 2 34.44 56.46 23.88
CA GLY A 2 33.88 55.23 24.46
C GLY A 2 32.37 55.34 24.33
N GLY A 3 31.74 54.75 23.33
CA GLY A 3 31.86 53.35 22.91
C GLY A 3 30.49 52.74 23.17
N GLY A 4 29.46 53.29 22.51
CA GLY A 4 28.09 52.78 22.63
C GLY A 4 27.95 51.44 21.92
N PRO A 5 27.13 50.52 22.44
CA PRO A 5 26.96 49.21 21.81
C PRO A 5 26.39 49.35 20.39
N PRO A 6 26.75 48.45 19.48
CA PRO A 6 26.23 48.48 18.11
C PRO A 6 24.72 48.22 18.13
N PRO A 7 23.97 48.73 17.13
CA PRO A 7 22.55 48.42 17.00
C PRO A 7 22.34 46.92 16.77
N PRO A 8 21.18 46.36 17.17
CA PRO A 8 20.85 44.96 16.96
C PRO A 8 20.81 44.64 15.47
N ALA A 9 21.40 43.51 15.09
CA ALA A 9 21.30 42.97 13.74
C ALA A 9 19.84 42.64 13.45
N GLU A 10 19.32 43.17 12.35
CA GLU A 10 18.03 42.76 11.79
C GLU A 10 18.07 41.24 11.54
N GLU A 11 17.06 40.54 12.07
CA GLU A 11 16.79 39.14 11.79
C GLU A 11 16.64 38.99 10.28
N GLY A 12 17.67 38.43 9.64
CA GLY A 12 17.57 38.01 8.25
C GLY A 12 16.43 37.01 8.14
N GLU A 13 15.40 37.40 7.41
CA GLU A 13 14.36 36.51 6.90
C GLU A 13 15.05 35.24 6.39
N GLU A 14 14.77 34.10 7.03
CA GLU A 14 15.07 32.79 6.46
C GLU A 14 14.30 32.70 5.14
N GLY A 15 14.97 33.14 4.07
CA GLY A 15 14.47 33.03 2.72
C GLY A 15 14.07 31.59 2.50
N GLU A 16 12.76 31.38 2.35
CA GLU A 16 12.15 30.10 2.02
C GLU A 16 12.94 29.55 0.83
N ALA A 17 13.73 28.50 1.07
CA ALA A 17 14.61 27.92 0.05
C ALA A 17 13.76 27.73 -1.21
N PRO A 18 14.18 28.30 -2.37
CA PRO A 18 13.33 28.31 -3.54
C PRO A 18 12.96 26.87 -3.82
N ARG A 19 11.65 26.55 -3.72
CA ARG A 19 11.13 25.26 -4.11
C ARG A 19 11.50 25.11 -5.57
N VAL A 20 12.61 24.45 -5.84
CA VAL A 20 13.01 24.06 -7.18
C VAL A 20 11.88 23.18 -7.65
N LYS A 21 10.93 23.80 -8.38
CA LYS A 21 9.97 23.09 -9.20
C LYS A 21 10.82 22.40 -10.23
N ILE A 22 11.33 21.22 -9.89
CA ILE A 22 11.90 20.30 -10.87
C ILE A 22 10.80 20.21 -11.92
N PRO A 23 11.02 20.73 -13.14
CA PRO A 23 10.04 20.55 -14.19
C PRO A 23 9.95 19.04 -14.33
N LYS A 24 8.84 18.44 -13.90
CA LYS A 24 8.46 17.15 -14.45
C LYS A 24 8.42 17.42 -15.94
N LYS A 25 9.47 17.03 -16.65
CA LYS A 25 9.53 17.07 -18.10
C LYS A 25 8.42 16.12 -18.50
N ALA A 26 7.21 16.66 -18.59
CA ALA A 26 6.06 15.93 -19.05
C ALA A 26 6.46 15.52 -20.47
N MET A 27 6.60 14.21 -20.69
CA MET A 27 6.75 13.65 -22.03
C MET A 27 5.81 14.42 -22.97
N GLY A 28 6.37 15.00 -24.03
CA GLY A 28 5.58 15.74 -25.00
C GLY A 28 4.52 14.82 -25.60
N LYS A 29 3.38 15.35 -26.02
CA LYS A 29 2.35 14.53 -26.68
C LYS A 29 2.84 13.82 -27.94
N ASP A 30 3.90 14.37 -28.54
CA ASP A 30 4.56 13.87 -29.74
C ASP A 30 5.67 12.86 -29.43
N ASP A 31 5.92 12.56 -28.15
CA ASP A 31 6.85 11.51 -27.74
C ASP A 31 6.22 10.13 -27.99
N PRO A 32 6.87 9.20 -28.71
CA PRO A 32 6.33 7.86 -28.94
C PRO A 32 6.10 7.04 -27.65
N ALA A 33 6.70 7.44 -26.53
CA ALA A 33 6.43 6.86 -25.20
C ALA A 33 5.28 7.55 -24.45
N TYR A 34 4.69 8.63 -25.00
CA TYR A 34 3.59 9.36 -24.35
C TYR A 34 2.31 8.53 -24.36
N VAL A 35 1.95 8.06 -23.16
CA VAL A 35 0.63 7.47 -22.91
C VAL A 35 -0.28 8.57 -22.39
N PRO A 36 -1.32 9.00 -23.15
CA PRO A 36 -2.24 10.02 -22.69
C PRO A 36 -2.96 9.56 -21.41
N PRO A 37 -3.22 10.47 -20.46
CA PRO A 37 -3.99 10.13 -19.27
C PRO A 37 -5.38 9.64 -19.67
N LEU A 38 -5.79 8.50 -19.12
CA LEU A 38 -7.12 7.91 -19.32
C LEU A 38 -8.20 8.95 -18.99
N LYS A 39 -9.02 9.28 -19.99
CA LYS A 39 -10.15 10.19 -19.83
C LYS A 39 -11.28 9.46 -19.09
N VAL A 40 -11.44 9.75 -17.81
CA VAL A 40 -12.51 9.15 -16.98
C VAL A 40 -13.87 9.72 -17.41
N PRO A 41 -14.86 8.86 -17.71
CA PRO A 41 -16.23 9.26 -18.03
C PRO A 41 -16.83 10.15 -16.93
N GLY A 42 -17.67 11.11 -17.31
CA GLY A 42 -18.28 12.09 -16.38
C GLY A 42 -18.84 11.48 -15.08
N PRO A 43 -19.69 10.43 -15.16
CA PRO A 43 -20.28 9.79 -13.98
C PRO A 43 -19.26 9.12 -13.04
N LEU A 44 -18.08 8.75 -13.55
CA LEU A 44 -17.05 8.03 -12.78
C LEU A 44 -16.00 8.96 -12.15
N ARG A 45 -16.02 10.27 -12.46
CA ARG A 45 -14.98 11.20 -11.98
C ARG A 45 -14.94 11.34 -10.45
N LEU A 46 -16.10 11.46 -9.81
CA LEU A 46 -16.19 11.58 -8.35
C LEU A 46 -15.81 10.27 -7.65
N PRO A 47 -16.38 9.10 -8.03
CA PRO A 47 -15.94 7.81 -7.52
C PRO A 47 -14.43 7.58 -7.71
N HIS A 48 -13.87 7.99 -8.85
CA HIS A 48 -12.44 7.81 -9.14
C HIS A 48 -11.57 8.64 -8.22
N ARG A 49 -11.98 9.88 -7.93
CA ARG A 49 -11.28 10.75 -6.98
C ARG A 49 -11.34 10.19 -5.56
N ALA A 50 -12.50 9.70 -5.12
CA ALA A 50 -12.66 9.07 -3.81
C ALA A 50 -11.79 7.81 -3.68
N HIS A 51 -11.83 6.94 -4.70
CA HIS A 51 -10.96 5.76 -4.78
C HIS A 51 -9.48 6.13 -4.66
N ARG A 52 -9.01 7.17 -5.36
CA ARG A 52 -7.62 7.65 -5.24
C ARG A 52 -7.25 8.12 -3.83
N GLN A 53 -8.17 8.77 -3.12
CA GLN A 53 -7.94 9.19 -1.73
C GLN A 53 -7.84 8.00 -0.79
N LEU A 54 -8.68 6.99 -0.96
CA LEU A 54 -8.62 5.75 -0.17
C LEU A 54 -7.32 4.97 -0.44
N VAL A 55 -6.86 4.91 -1.69
CA VAL A 55 -5.54 4.33 -2.01
C VAL A 55 -4.43 5.11 -1.32
N GLN A 56 -4.49 6.45 -1.29
CA GLN A 56 -3.50 7.26 -0.57
C GLN A 56 -3.53 7.00 0.95
N ALA A 57 -4.73 6.88 1.53
CA ALA A 57 -4.90 6.55 2.93
C ALA A 57 -4.34 5.16 3.26
N SER A 58 -4.61 4.15 2.43
CA SER A 58 -4.04 2.80 2.52
C SER A 58 -2.52 2.84 2.57
N ARG A 59 -1.90 3.53 1.61
CA ARG A 59 -0.43 3.63 1.52
C ARG A 59 0.19 4.35 2.71
N LEU A 60 -0.44 5.42 3.19
CA LEU A 60 0.03 6.15 4.37
C LEU A 60 -0.07 5.29 5.63
N ALA A 61 -1.21 4.61 5.81
CA ALA A 61 -1.43 3.69 6.91
C ALA A 61 -0.47 2.49 6.86
N CYS A 62 -0.18 1.96 5.67
CA CYS A 62 0.81 0.89 5.47
C CYS A 62 2.20 1.34 5.93
N ARG A 63 2.66 2.52 5.50
CA ARG A 63 3.95 3.09 5.93
C ARG A 63 4.01 3.35 7.43
N ALA A 64 2.90 3.78 8.01
CA ALA A 64 2.77 4.01 9.46
C ALA A 64 2.51 2.72 10.26
N ARG A 65 2.46 1.55 9.59
CA ARG A 65 2.19 0.24 10.21
C ARG A 65 0.85 0.16 10.93
N MET A 66 -0.11 0.96 10.49
CA MET A 66 -1.49 0.97 10.99
C MET A 66 -2.33 -0.01 10.17
N TRP A 67 -2.08 -1.31 10.36
CA TRP A 67 -2.64 -2.39 9.52
C TRP A 67 -4.17 -2.38 9.43
N THR A 68 -4.87 -2.19 10.55
CA THR A 68 -6.34 -2.09 10.57
C THR A 68 -6.85 -0.93 9.73
N LEU A 69 -6.21 0.24 9.82
CA LEU A 69 -6.59 1.41 9.03
C LEU A 69 -6.30 1.20 7.54
N MET A 70 -5.16 0.57 7.22
CA MET A 70 -4.79 0.21 5.85
C MET A 70 -5.83 -0.73 5.23
N LEU A 71 -6.18 -1.82 5.92
CA LEU A 71 -7.19 -2.77 5.46
C LEU A 71 -8.56 -2.10 5.29
N ASN A 72 -8.99 -1.28 6.25
CA ASN A 72 -10.25 -0.54 6.13
C ASN A 72 -10.27 0.37 4.89
N ALA A 73 -9.19 1.10 4.62
CA ALA A 73 -9.09 1.93 3.43
C ALA A 73 -9.12 1.08 2.14
N GLY A 74 -8.44 -0.06 2.13
CA GLY A 74 -8.45 -1.02 1.02
C GLY A 74 -9.83 -1.62 0.75
N PHE A 75 -10.55 -2.04 1.79
CA PHE A 75 -11.93 -2.55 1.67
C PHE A 75 -12.88 -1.47 1.15
N GLN A 76 -12.81 -0.25 1.67
CA GLN A 76 -13.64 0.86 1.16
C GLN A 76 -13.32 1.17 -0.30
N ALA A 77 -12.05 1.13 -0.69
CA ALA A 77 -11.66 1.30 -2.10
C ALA A 77 -12.24 0.18 -2.96
N SER A 78 -12.16 -1.09 -2.53
CA SER A 78 -12.75 -2.23 -3.24
C SER A 78 -14.27 -2.12 -3.35
N ASN A 79 -14.96 -1.64 -2.31
CA ASN A 79 -16.40 -1.42 -2.36
C ASN A 79 -16.78 -0.38 -3.43
N LEU A 80 -16.02 0.72 -3.53
CA LEU A 80 -16.22 1.69 -4.61
C LEU A 80 -15.99 1.06 -5.99
N VAL A 81 -15.02 0.16 -6.13
CA VAL A 81 -14.78 -0.57 -7.38
C VAL A 81 -15.99 -1.42 -7.74
N GLU A 82 -16.53 -2.19 -6.80
CA GLU A 82 -17.69 -3.03 -7.06
C GLU A 82 -18.98 -2.24 -7.30
N GLU A 83 -19.14 -1.06 -6.68
CA GLU A 83 -20.34 -0.23 -6.86
C GLU A 83 -20.32 0.57 -8.17
N TYR A 84 -19.17 1.14 -8.53
CA TYR A 84 -19.09 2.12 -9.63
C TYR A 84 -18.30 1.64 -10.84
N PHE A 85 -17.35 0.73 -10.67
CA PHE A 85 -16.39 0.34 -11.71
C PHE A 85 -16.53 -1.10 -12.17
N SER A 86 -17.52 -1.86 -11.68
CA SER A 86 -17.72 -3.28 -12.00
C SER A 86 -18.55 -3.55 -13.26
N ARG A 87 -19.16 -2.51 -13.84
CA ARG A 87 -20.12 -2.63 -14.95
C ARG A 87 -19.49 -3.18 -16.22
N THR A 88 -18.25 -2.78 -16.49
CA THR A 88 -17.46 -3.24 -17.65
C THR A 88 -16.00 -3.39 -17.25
N ASP A 89 -15.25 -4.22 -17.98
CA ASP A 89 -13.80 -4.34 -17.77
C ASP A 89 -13.08 -3.01 -18.05
N ALA A 90 -13.59 -2.23 -18.99
CA ALA A 90 -13.09 -0.89 -19.29
C ALA A 90 -13.21 0.06 -18.09
N ASP A 91 -14.25 -0.08 -17.27
CA ASP A 91 -14.41 0.73 -16.06
C ASP A 91 -13.40 0.33 -14.96
N ARG A 92 -13.18 -0.98 -14.78
CA ARG A 92 -12.15 -1.50 -13.85
C ARG A 92 -10.74 -1.05 -14.23
N ALA A 93 -10.48 -0.82 -15.52
CA ALA A 93 -9.18 -0.32 -15.98
C ALA A 93 -8.80 1.05 -15.38
N TYR A 94 -9.77 1.93 -15.07
CA TYR A 94 -9.50 3.25 -14.48
C TYR A 94 -8.95 3.18 -13.05
N VAL A 95 -9.27 2.12 -12.32
CA VAL A 95 -8.89 1.90 -10.92
C VAL A 95 -7.75 0.89 -10.77
N ALA A 96 -7.40 0.16 -11.82
CA ALA A 96 -6.37 -0.88 -11.85
C ALA A 96 -5.03 -0.46 -11.19
N SER A 97 -4.56 0.76 -11.43
CA SER A 97 -3.31 1.26 -10.82
C SER A 97 -3.42 1.47 -9.31
N GLY A 98 -4.59 1.89 -8.83
CA GLY A 98 -4.83 2.08 -7.40
C GLY A 98 -5.02 0.75 -6.69
N MET A 99 -5.76 -0.17 -7.31
CA MET A 99 -5.94 -1.53 -6.81
C MET A 99 -4.61 -2.31 -6.75
N ARG A 100 -3.71 -2.10 -7.72
CA ARG A 100 -2.34 -2.59 -7.62
C ARG A 100 -1.63 -2.08 -6.36
N SER A 101 -1.76 -0.78 -6.04
CA SER A 101 -1.10 -0.22 -4.86
C SER A 101 -1.66 -0.82 -3.57
N ILE A 102 -2.97 -1.07 -3.49
CA ILE A 102 -3.59 -1.73 -2.33
C ILE A 102 -3.08 -3.19 -2.22
N ALA A 103 -2.97 -3.91 -3.33
CA ALA A 103 -2.39 -5.26 -3.30
C ALA A 103 -0.93 -5.24 -2.80
N GLU A 104 -0.12 -4.29 -3.25
CA GLU A 104 1.24 -4.10 -2.75
C GLU A 104 1.26 -3.81 -1.24
N ASP A 105 0.38 -2.92 -0.75
CA ASP A 105 0.26 -2.60 0.69
C ASP A 105 -0.13 -3.82 1.54
N VAL A 106 -1.03 -4.67 1.04
CA VAL A 106 -1.45 -5.91 1.73
C VAL A 106 -0.31 -6.94 1.78
N LEU A 107 0.42 -7.12 0.68
CA LEU A 107 1.57 -8.04 0.64
C LEU A 107 2.70 -7.55 1.53
N ASP A 108 2.94 -6.24 1.57
CA ASP A 108 3.92 -5.61 2.46
C ASP A 108 3.56 -5.82 3.94
N MET A 109 2.26 -5.73 4.29
CA MET A 109 1.79 -6.07 5.64
C MET A 109 2.07 -7.54 5.97
N ILE A 110 1.70 -8.47 5.09
CA ILE A 110 1.90 -9.92 5.32
C ILE A 110 3.39 -10.22 5.52
N GLU A 111 4.27 -9.69 4.66
CA GLU A 111 5.72 -9.85 4.77
C GLU A 111 6.29 -9.25 6.05
N HIS A 112 5.77 -8.08 6.45
CA HIS A 112 6.20 -7.42 7.67
C HIS A 112 5.88 -8.27 8.89
N VAL A 113 4.63 -8.72 9.00
CA VAL A 113 4.18 -9.53 10.12
C VAL A 113 4.91 -10.88 10.16
N GLN A 114 5.12 -11.52 9.01
CA GLN A 114 5.91 -12.75 8.93
C GLN A 114 7.36 -12.53 9.37
N ALA A 115 7.99 -11.43 8.94
CA ALA A 115 9.35 -11.09 9.35
C ALA A 115 9.46 -10.88 10.86
N GLU A 116 8.52 -10.12 11.44
CA GLU A 116 8.48 -9.92 12.89
C GLU A 116 8.25 -11.24 13.64
N ALA A 117 7.43 -12.16 13.08
CA ALA A 117 7.20 -13.49 13.65
C ALA A 117 8.45 -14.39 13.64
N GLU A 118 9.26 -14.27 12.59
CA GLU A 118 10.52 -14.98 12.41
C GLU A 118 11.70 -14.30 13.13
N ASN A 119 11.43 -13.26 13.95
CA ASN A 119 12.45 -12.44 14.64
C ASN A 119 13.53 -11.89 13.69
N ARG A 120 13.14 -11.54 12.47
CA ARG A 120 14.02 -10.92 11.48
C ARG A 120 13.56 -9.49 11.16
N PRO A 121 14.48 -8.59 10.79
CA PRO A 121 14.11 -7.25 10.38
C PRO A 121 13.17 -7.31 9.15
N PRO A 122 12.04 -6.58 9.17
CA PRO A 122 11.14 -6.54 8.04
C PRO A 122 11.82 -6.03 6.77
N PRO A 123 11.56 -6.64 5.60
CA PRO A 123 12.15 -6.19 4.34
C PRO A 123 11.64 -4.81 3.92
N THR A 124 10.53 -4.34 4.49
CA THR A 124 9.97 -3.00 4.29
C THR A 124 10.45 -1.97 5.32
N ALA A 125 11.17 -2.40 6.36
CA ALA A 125 11.69 -1.49 7.38
C ALA A 125 12.81 -0.59 6.83
N ALA A 126 12.85 0.65 7.31
CA ALA A 126 13.89 1.61 6.98
C ALA A 126 15.26 1.16 7.52
N LEU A 127 16.35 1.61 6.90
CA LEU A 127 17.71 1.21 7.28
C LEU A 127 18.00 1.40 8.78
N ALA A 128 17.58 2.54 9.35
CA ALA A 128 17.73 2.82 10.77
C ALA A 128 16.95 1.84 11.67
N GLU A 129 15.75 1.42 11.23
CA GLU A 129 14.93 0.45 11.96
C GLU A 129 15.53 -0.96 11.89
N ARG A 130 16.18 -1.31 10.77
CA ARG A 130 16.91 -2.59 10.63
C ARG A 130 18.16 -2.63 11.50
N GLN A 131 18.91 -1.52 11.55
CA GLN A 131 20.14 -1.41 12.35
C GLN A 131 19.85 -1.38 13.85
N GLY A 132 18.71 -0.79 14.25
CA GLY A 132 18.21 -0.80 15.63
C GLY A 132 17.29 -1.98 15.96
N HIS A 133 17.15 -2.97 15.07
CA HIS A 133 16.26 -4.11 15.29
C HIS A 133 16.82 -4.99 16.41
N SER A 134 16.36 -4.73 17.62
CA SER A 134 16.42 -5.66 18.73
C SER A 134 15.15 -6.51 18.65
N ALA A 135 15.29 -7.84 18.71
CA ALA A 135 14.16 -8.78 18.80
C ALA A 135 13.38 -8.55 20.10
N ARG A 136 12.66 -7.43 20.17
CA ARG A 136 11.86 -7.00 21.31
C ARG A 136 10.44 -7.46 21.04
N GLY A 137 10.03 -8.57 21.67
CA GLY A 137 8.62 -8.94 21.82
C GLY A 137 7.80 -8.86 20.54
N GLY A 138 8.30 -9.42 19.45
CA GLY A 138 7.54 -9.53 18.20
C GLY A 138 6.37 -10.50 18.34
N PRO A 139 5.51 -10.60 17.32
CA PRO A 139 4.65 -11.77 17.20
C PRO A 139 5.47 -13.06 17.28
N VAL A 140 4.92 -14.11 17.91
CA VAL A 140 5.67 -15.39 18.08
C VAL A 140 5.23 -16.42 17.04
N ALA A 141 4.03 -16.28 16.50
CA ALA A 141 3.48 -17.13 15.46
C ALA A 141 2.61 -16.31 14.53
N PHE A 142 2.85 -16.46 13.22
CA PHE A 142 2.01 -15.94 12.17
C PHE A 142 1.72 -17.08 11.20
N ARG A 143 0.43 -17.38 11.02
CA ARG A 143 -0.05 -18.17 9.89
C ARG A 143 -1.23 -17.42 9.27
N PHE A 144 -1.16 -17.19 7.97
CA PHE A 144 -2.17 -16.39 7.28
C PHE A 144 -3.59 -16.97 7.45
N THR A 145 -3.72 -18.29 7.36
CA THR A 145 -4.98 -19.03 7.50
C THR A 145 -5.63 -18.87 8.87
N ASP A 146 -4.83 -18.62 9.91
CA ASP A 146 -5.32 -18.61 11.29
C ASP A 146 -5.98 -17.28 11.62
N GLY A 147 -5.74 -16.23 10.81
CA GLY A 147 -6.36 -14.91 10.99
C GLY A 147 -6.01 -14.21 12.31
N ILE A 148 -4.96 -14.68 13.00
CA ILE A 148 -4.55 -14.18 14.31
C ILE A 148 -3.06 -13.85 14.29
N MET A 149 -2.71 -12.67 14.79
CA MET A 149 -1.33 -12.22 15.01
C MET A 149 -1.11 -12.08 16.52
N TYR A 150 -0.38 -13.01 17.14
CA TYR A 150 -0.15 -13.01 18.60
C TYR A 150 1.06 -12.17 18.97
N ARG A 151 0.90 -11.11 19.77
CA ARG A 151 2.00 -10.26 20.27
C ARG A 151 2.45 -10.70 21.67
N THR A 152 3.75 -10.66 21.94
CA THR A 152 4.31 -10.87 23.29
C THR A 152 4.94 -9.61 23.86
N VAL A 153 4.71 -9.36 25.15
CA VAL A 153 5.46 -8.35 25.92
C VAL A 153 6.12 -9.10 27.08
N ASP A 154 7.44 -8.97 27.21
CA ASP A 154 8.24 -9.62 28.26
C ASP A 154 8.05 -11.14 28.37
N GLY A 155 7.90 -11.83 27.24
CA GLY A 155 7.74 -13.30 27.20
C GLY A 155 6.33 -13.80 27.51
N ASN A 156 5.40 -12.90 27.85
CA ASN A 156 4.00 -13.24 28.10
C ASN A 156 3.13 -12.91 26.88
N ARG A 157 2.10 -13.74 26.64
CA ARG A 157 1.07 -13.46 25.62
C ARG A 157 0.18 -12.35 26.15
N CYS A 158 0.24 -11.17 25.53
CA CYS A 158 -0.47 -9.98 26.03
C CYS A 158 -1.64 -9.58 25.14
N ASN A 159 -1.43 -9.53 23.81
CA ASN A 159 -2.40 -9.01 22.85
C ASN A 159 -2.39 -9.82 21.56
N HIS A 160 -3.49 -9.76 20.81
CA HIS A 160 -3.53 -10.30 19.46
C HIS A 160 -4.41 -9.44 18.56
N ASP A 161 -3.97 -9.25 17.33
CA ASP A 161 -4.80 -8.66 16.29
C ASP A 161 -5.47 -9.81 15.53
N ARG A 162 -6.77 -9.68 15.29
CA ARG A 162 -7.50 -10.61 14.41
C ARG A 162 -7.82 -9.93 13.10
N TYR A 163 -7.64 -10.65 12.02
CA TYR A 163 -8.15 -10.30 10.70
C TYR A 163 -8.84 -11.51 10.10
N ASP A 164 -9.78 -11.27 9.20
CA ASP A 164 -10.47 -12.33 8.49
C ASP A 164 -9.67 -12.68 7.22
N PRO A 165 -9.05 -13.87 7.14
CA PRO A 165 -8.26 -14.28 5.98
C PRO A 165 -9.10 -14.35 4.70
N ILE A 166 -10.40 -14.66 4.83
CA ILE A 166 -11.33 -14.73 3.70
C ILE A 166 -11.55 -13.33 3.13
N GLN A 167 -11.70 -12.31 3.99
CA GLN A 167 -11.86 -10.93 3.56
C GLN A 167 -10.56 -10.38 2.96
N VAL A 168 -9.42 -10.59 3.61
CA VAL A 168 -8.12 -10.15 3.06
C VAL A 168 -7.84 -10.83 1.72
N GLY A 169 -8.07 -12.13 1.61
CA GLY A 169 -7.98 -12.86 0.34
C GLY A 169 -8.96 -12.33 -0.72
N GLY A 170 -10.19 -12.00 -0.31
CA GLY A 170 -11.19 -11.37 -1.17
C GLY A 170 -10.74 -10.01 -1.72
N LEU A 171 -10.10 -9.18 -0.89
CA LEU A 171 -9.53 -7.90 -1.29
C LEU A 171 -8.41 -8.08 -2.32
N VAL A 172 -7.49 -9.04 -2.10
CA VAL A 172 -6.42 -9.34 -3.06
C VAL A 172 -7.00 -9.82 -4.40
N VAL A 173 -8.00 -10.69 -4.38
CA VAL A 173 -8.70 -11.16 -5.59
C VAL A 173 -9.37 -9.99 -6.33
N SER A 174 -10.03 -9.08 -5.62
CA SER A 174 -10.61 -7.86 -6.20
C SER A 174 -9.53 -7.01 -6.89
N CYS A 175 -8.36 -6.88 -6.26
CA CYS A 175 -7.23 -6.17 -6.85
C CYS A 175 -6.71 -6.83 -8.13
N LEU A 176 -6.56 -8.16 -8.13
CA LEU A 176 -6.14 -8.92 -9.30
C LEU A 176 -7.10 -8.75 -10.47
N ARG A 177 -8.42 -8.86 -10.22
CA ARG A 177 -9.46 -8.65 -11.25
C ARG A 177 -9.38 -7.26 -11.87
N ALA A 178 -9.20 -6.22 -11.07
CA ALA A 178 -9.05 -4.86 -11.58
C ALA A 178 -7.77 -4.71 -12.43
N MET A 179 -6.67 -5.38 -12.04
CA MET A 179 -5.43 -5.36 -12.81
C MET A 179 -5.54 -6.15 -14.13
N VAL A 180 -6.23 -7.29 -14.13
CA VAL A 180 -6.53 -8.08 -15.35
C VAL A 180 -7.35 -7.25 -16.33
N ALA A 181 -8.44 -6.65 -15.86
CA ALA A 181 -9.29 -5.77 -16.68
C ALA A 181 -8.52 -4.55 -17.23
N GLY A 182 -7.53 -4.06 -16.48
CA GLY A 182 -6.62 -3.00 -16.93
C GLY A 182 -5.47 -3.44 -17.84
N GLY A 183 -5.43 -4.71 -18.28
CA GLY A 183 -4.37 -5.25 -19.14
C GLY A 183 -2.98 -5.32 -18.49
N ARG A 184 -2.91 -5.34 -17.15
CA ARG A 184 -1.64 -5.26 -16.40
C ARG A 184 -1.05 -6.62 -16.06
N HIS A 185 -0.92 -7.50 -17.05
CA HIS A 185 -0.56 -8.91 -16.86
C HIS A 185 0.73 -9.14 -16.06
N VAL A 186 1.78 -8.34 -16.30
CA VAL A 186 3.03 -8.44 -15.52
C VAL A 186 2.81 -8.15 -14.04
N ALA A 187 2.00 -7.15 -13.71
CA ALA A 187 1.68 -6.82 -12.32
C ALA A 187 0.81 -7.90 -11.67
N VAL A 188 -0.13 -8.48 -12.42
CA VAL A 188 -0.97 -9.60 -11.97
C VAL A 188 -0.08 -10.79 -11.58
N LEU A 189 0.80 -11.23 -12.48
CA LEU A 189 1.69 -12.37 -12.25
C LEU A 189 2.64 -12.12 -11.07
N ALA A 190 3.25 -10.94 -10.99
CA ALA A 190 4.13 -10.59 -9.87
C ALA A 190 3.41 -10.58 -8.52
N THR A 191 2.18 -10.04 -8.49
CA THR A 191 1.35 -9.99 -7.27
C THR A 191 0.91 -11.40 -6.87
N ALA A 192 0.42 -12.20 -7.82
CA ALA A 192 -0.03 -13.56 -7.58
C ALA A 192 1.10 -14.48 -7.10
N ASP A 193 2.28 -14.40 -7.72
CA ASP A 193 3.45 -15.19 -7.30
C ASP A 193 3.97 -14.76 -5.91
N ARG A 194 4.00 -13.46 -5.62
CA ARG A 194 4.34 -12.96 -4.27
C ARG A 194 3.34 -13.47 -3.24
N MET A 195 2.04 -13.41 -3.53
CA MET A 195 1.00 -13.95 -2.65
C MET A 195 1.19 -15.46 -2.42
N ARG A 196 1.39 -16.24 -3.49
CA ARG A 196 1.62 -17.69 -3.41
C ARG A 196 2.81 -18.04 -2.52
N ARG A 197 3.90 -17.28 -2.60
CA ARG A 197 5.09 -17.48 -1.75
C ARG A 197 4.81 -17.21 -0.28
N LEU A 198 3.99 -16.20 0.03
CA LEU A 198 3.62 -15.83 1.39
C LEU A 198 2.56 -16.74 2.00
N THR A 199 1.75 -17.38 1.17
CA THR A 199 0.64 -18.24 1.59
C THR A 199 0.79 -19.67 1.13
N ALA A 200 2.03 -20.16 0.96
CA ALA A 200 2.32 -21.49 0.41
C ALA A 200 1.66 -22.66 1.17
N GLU A 201 1.20 -22.42 2.41
CA GLU A 201 0.45 -23.38 3.22
C GLU A 201 -1.09 -23.32 3.00
N ASP A 202 -1.62 -22.34 2.26
CA ASP A 202 -3.06 -22.12 2.02
C ASP A 202 -3.47 -22.47 0.58
N ALA A 203 -3.85 -23.72 0.38
CA ALA A 203 -4.30 -24.23 -0.91
C ALA A 203 -5.56 -23.53 -1.44
N ALA A 204 -6.50 -23.17 -0.56
CA ALA A 204 -7.79 -22.58 -0.94
C ALA A 204 -7.63 -21.14 -1.45
N LEU A 205 -6.76 -20.35 -0.80
CA LEU A 205 -6.45 -19.00 -1.27
C LEU A 205 -5.63 -19.02 -2.56
N THR A 206 -4.70 -19.96 -2.67
CA THR A 206 -3.91 -20.17 -3.89
C THR A 206 -4.82 -20.47 -5.08
N GLU A 207 -5.81 -21.36 -4.92
CA GLU A 207 -6.80 -21.66 -5.96
C GLU A 207 -7.61 -20.42 -6.37
N ARG A 208 -8.10 -19.64 -5.39
CA ARG A 208 -8.84 -18.39 -5.66
C ARG A 208 -7.98 -17.35 -6.41
N VAL A 209 -6.70 -17.24 -6.08
CA VAL A 209 -5.75 -16.36 -6.77
C VAL A 209 -5.56 -16.85 -8.21
N VAL A 210 -5.32 -18.14 -8.42
CA VAL A 210 -5.18 -18.73 -9.77
C VAL A 210 -6.41 -18.46 -10.62
N LEU A 211 -7.61 -18.73 -10.10
CA LEU A 211 -8.88 -18.48 -10.77
C LEU A 211 -9.11 -17.00 -11.09
N ALA A 212 -8.61 -16.08 -10.26
CA ALA A 212 -8.72 -14.64 -10.51
C ALA A 212 -7.77 -14.13 -11.60
N THR A 213 -6.78 -14.94 -11.99
CA THR A 213 -5.76 -14.60 -12.99
C THR A 213 -5.90 -15.38 -14.30
N ALA A 214 -6.78 -16.38 -14.36
CA ALA A 214 -7.14 -17.16 -15.54
C ALA A 214 -8.19 -16.42 -16.39
#